data_AF-A0A955ISG3-F1
#
_entry.id   AF-A0A955ISG3-F1
#
_cell.length_a   1.000
_cell.length_b   1.000
_cell.length_c   1.000
_cell.angle_alpha   90.00
_cell.angle_beta   90.00
_cell.angle_gamma   90.00
#
_symmetry.space_group_name_H-M   'P 1'
#
loop_
_entity.id
_entity.type
_entity.pdbx_description
1 polymer ?
#
loop_
_entity_poly.entity_id
_entity_poly.type
_entity_poly.pdbx_seq_one_letter_code
_entity_poly.pdbx_strand_id
1 'polypeptide(L)' 'MWAYIVRKLLYNIPVYLSTILVLFLVLRVNDPVRNYLGKNATEESRQAYRQQMGLDQPVIVQYGRFMWQVV' A
#
# COMPACT_ATOMS: atom_id res chain seq x y z
N MET A 1 -16.03 -20.22 -25.05
CA MET A 1 -14.96 -20.33 -24.03
C MET A 1 -14.23 -19.02 -23.77
N TRP A 2 -13.60 -18.36 -24.75
CA TRP A 2 -12.75 -17.17 -24.52
C TRP A 2 -13.44 -15.99 -23.80
N ALA A 3 -14.65 -15.62 -24.20
CA ALA A 3 -15.41 -14.56 -23.53
C ALA A 3 -15.71 -14.88 -22.05
N TYR A 4 -15.89 -16.16 -21.72
CA TYR A 4 -16.07 -16.60 -20.32
C TYR A 4 -14.79 -16.45 -19.52
N ILE A 5 -13.63 -16.79 -20.10
CA ILE A 5 -12.32 -16.64 -19.45
C ILE A 5 -12.03 -15.16 -19.18
N VAL A 6 -12.21 -14.28 -20.18
CA VAL A 6 -12.00 -12.83 -20.02
C VAL A 6 -12.93 -12.25 -18.96
N ARG A 7 -14.21 -12.61 -18.99
CA ARG A 7 -15.19 -12.17 -17.99
C ARG A 7 -14.81 -12.64 -16.59
N LYS A 8 -14.35 -13.88 -16.44
CA LYS A 8 -13.88 -14.43 -15.15
C LYS A 8 -12.63 -13.73 -14.64
N LEU A 9 -11.67 -13.42 -15.52
CA LEU A 9 -10.48 -12.63 -15.16
C LEU A 9 -10.87 -11.22 -14.71
N LEU A 10 -11.76 -10.54 -15.45
CA LEU A 10 -12.25 -9.21 -15.08
C LEU A 10 -12.96 -9.19 -13.71
N TYR A 11 -13.74 -10.23 -13.38
CA TYR A 11 -14.37 -10.33 -12.05
C TYR A 11 -13.37 -10.61 -10.93
N ASN A 12 -12.27 -11.30 -11.21
CA ASN A 12 -11.27 -11.59 -10.20
C ASN A 12 -10.35 -10.40 -9.90
N ILE A 13 -10.13 -9.49 -10.85
CA ILE A 13 -9.34 -8.27 -10.65
C ILE A 13 -9.77 -7.50 -9.38
N PRO A 14 -11.05 -7.10 -9.20
CA PRO A 14 -11.46 -6.35 -8.01
C PRO A 14 -11.31 -7.16 -6.72
N VAL A 15 -11.42 -8.50 -6.78
CA VAL A 15 -11.16 -9.37 -5.61
C VAL A 15 -9.70 -9.27 -5.18
N TYR A 16 -8.76 -9.44 -6.12
CA TYR A 16 -7.33 -9.32 -5.83
C TYR A 16 -6.96 -7.91 -5.37
N LEU A 17 -7.49 -6.87 -6.02
CA LEU A 17 -7.31 -5.49 -5.60
C LEU A 17 -7.79 -5.29 -4.16
N SER A 18 -8.96 -5.80 -3.82
CA SER A 18 -9.53 -5.68 -2.47
C SER A 18 -8.66 -6.39 -1.43
N THR A 19 -8.15 -7.59 -1.73
CA THR A 19 -7.22 -8.31 -0.83
C THR A 19 -5.93 -7.52 -0.62
N ILE A 20 -5.33 -6.98 -1.68
CA ILE A 20 -4.12 -6.15 -1.59
C ILE A 20 -4.40 -4.87 -0.80
N LEU A 21 -5.59 -4.27 -0.98
CA LEU A 21 -6.00 -3.08 -0.24
C LEU A 21 -6.11 -3.36 1.26
N VAL A 22 -6.74 -4.48 1.63
CA VAL A 22 -6.82 -4.92 3.03
C VAL A 22 -5.43 -5.16 3.60
N LEU A 23 -4.56 -5.85 2.88
CA LEU A 23 -3.17 -6.07 3.30
C LEU A 23 -2.42 -4.74 3.49
N PHE A 24 -2.53 -3.82 2.54
CA PHE A 24 -1.95 -2.49 2.62
C PHE A 24 -2.43 -1.73 3.86
N LEU A 25 -3.74 -1.77 4.14
CA LEU A 25 -4.31 -1.13 5.33
C LEU A 25 -3.75 -1.75 6.60
N VAL A 26 -3.69 -3.09 6.70
CA VAL A 26 -3.12 -3.79 7.87
C VAL A 26 -1.65 -3.42 8.09
N LEU A 27 -0.85 -3.40 7.02
CA LEU A 27 0.56 -2.99 7.09
C LEU A 27 0.72 -1.53 7.53
N ARG A 28 -0.27 -0.67 7.21
CA ARG A 28 -0.30 0.74 7.59
C ARG A 28 -0.76 1.01 9.02
N VAL A 29 -1.48 0.07 9.65
CA VAL A 29 -1.89 0.19 11.07
C VAL A 29 -0.67 0.23 11.99
N ASN A 30 0.37 -0.55 11.68
CA ASN A 30 1.66 -0.39 12.35
C ASN A 30 2.40 0.77 11.70
N ASP A 31 2.66 1.84 12.46
CA ASP A 31 3.36 3.01 11.95
C ASP A 31 4.68 2.59 11.28
N PRO A 32 4.75 2.62 9.92
CA PRO A 32 5.91 2.11 9.20
C PRO A 32 7.17 2.89 9.56
N VAL A 33 7.01 4.16 9.95
CA VAL A 33 8.09 5.03 10.41
C VAL A 33 8.66 4.53 11.75
N ARG A 34 7.80 4.05 12.65
CA ARG A 34 8.19 3.52 13.95
C ARG A 34 8.89 2.15 13.85
N ASN A 35 8.48 1.34 12.87
CA ASN A 35 9.15 0.08 12.56
C ASN A 35 10.51 0.29 11.90
N TYR A 36 10.66 1.29 11.02
CA TYR A 36 11.90 1.51 10.27
C TYR A 36 12.97 2.30 11.07
N LEU A 37 12.59 3.33 11.82
CA LEU A 37 13.54 4.16 12.58
C LEU A 37 13.76 3.68 14.04
N GLY A 38 13.00 2.68 14.49
CA GLY A 38 13.06 2.18 15.86
C GLY A 38 12.54 3.17 16.92
N LYS A 39 12.59 2.78 18.20
CA LYS A 39 12.04 3.57 19.32
C LYS A 39 12.79 4.89 19.61
N ASN A 40 13.98 5.09 19.05
CA ASN A 40 14.87 6.23 19.33
C ASN A 40 14.85 7.33 18.26
N ALA A 41 13.92 7.26 17.30
CA ALA A 41 13.79 8.24 16.24
C ALA A 41 13.30 9.59 16.77
N THR A 42 14.12 10.63 16.60
CA THR A 42 13.71 12.04 16.80
C THR A 42 12.50 12.36 15.94
N GLU A 43 11.62 13.25 16.43
CA GLU A 43 10.37 13.61 15.74
C GLU A 43 10.64 14.19 14.34
N GLU A 44 11.72 14.96 14.18
CA GLU A 44 12.19 15.46 12.88
C GLU A 44 12.54 14.32 11.91
N SER A 45 13.28 13.31 12.38
CA SER A 45 13.64 12.14 11.57
C SER A 45 12.39 11.37 11.13
N ARG A 46 11.35 11.29 11.98
CA ARG A 46 10.08 10.65 11.61
C ARG A 46 9.35 11.42 10.53
N GLN A 47 9.26 12.75 10.65
CA GLN A 47 8.59 13.60 9.67
C GLN A 47 9.32 13.59 8.32
N ALA A 48 10.65 13.70 8.33
CA ALA A 48 11.47 13.60 7.13
C ALA A 48 11.28 12.25 6.42
N TYR A 49 11.25 11.14 7.19
CA TYR A 49 11.03 9.81 6.63
C TYR A 49 9.61 9.62 6.11
N ARG A 50 8.62 10.21 6.78
CA ARG A 50 7.21 10.20 6.34
C ARG A 50 7.03 10.90 5.00
N GLN A 51 7.70 12.02 4.81
CA GLN A 51 7.70 12.76 3.55
C GLN A 51 8.46 12.02 2.44
N GLN A 52 9.65 11.47 2.73
CA GLN A 52 10.42 10.67 1.75
C GLN A 52 9.67 9.43 1.27
N MET A 53 8.99 8.73 2.19
CA MET A 53 8.17 7.56 1.87
C MET A 53 6.83 7.93 1.21
N GLY A 54 6.50 9.22 1.07
CA GLY A 54 5.23 9.68 0.52
C GLY A 54 4.02 9.27 1.37
N LEU A 55 4.23 9.00 2.66
CA LEU A 55 3.19 8.60 3.61
C LEU A 55 2.19 9.74 3.90
N ASP A 56 2.53 10.98 3.52
CA ASP A 56 1.65 12.17 3.54
C ASP A 56 0.64 12.23 2.38
N GLN A 57 0.80 11.38 1.35
CA GLN A 57 -0.08 11.41 0.19
C GLN A 57 -1.44 10.73 0.47
N PRO A 58 -2.50 10.99 -0.32
CA PRO A 58 -3.76 10.27 -0.17
C PRO A 58 -3.57 8.74 -0.25
N VAL A 59 -4.35 7.99 0.53
CA VAL A 59 -4.29 6.52 0.64
C VAL A 59 -4.31 5.85 -0.74
N ILE A 60 -5.13 6.36 -1.66
CA ILE A 60 -5.29 5.85 -3.04
C ILE A 60 -3.98 5.98 -3.83
N VAL A 61 -3.24 7.09 -3.67
CA VAL A 61 -1.96 7.31 -4.35
C VAL A 61 -0.89 6.36 -3.81
N GLN A 62 -0.87 6.15 -2.50
CA GLN A 62 0.07 5.21 -1.86
C GLN A 62 -0.22 3.77 -2.27
N TYR A 63 -1.50 3.39 -2.34
CA TYR A 63 -1.93 2.09 -2.82
C TYR A 63 -1.53 1.87 -4.29
N GLY A 64 -1.75 2.85 -5.16
CA GLY A 64 -1.32 2.79 -6.57
C GLY A 64 0.20 2.63 -6.72
N ARG A 65 0.99 3.38 -5.93
CA ARG A 65 2.46 3.25 -5.91
C ARG A 65 2.91 1.88 -5.39
N PHE A 66 2.27 1.36 -4.34
CA PHE A 66 2.54 0.03 -3.80
C PHE A 66 2.26 -1.06 -4.84
N MET A 67 1.12 -0.98 -5.53
CA MET A 67 0.79 -1.90 -6.62
C MET A 67 1.83 -1.89 -7.74
N TRP A 68 2.32 -0.71 -8.14
CA TRP A 68 3.37 -0.58 -9.18
C TRP A 68 4.72 -1.15 -8.74
N GLN A 69 5.02 -1.18 -7.45
CA GLN A 69 6.25 -1.78 -6.93
C GLN A 69 6.14 -3.31 -6.76
N VAL A 70 4.92 -3.83 -6.61
CA VAL A 70 4.65 -5.27 -6.36
C VAL A 70 4.43 -6.06 -7.65
N VAL A 71 3.91 -5.41 -8.71
CA VAL A 71 3.71 -5.99 -10.05
C VAL A 71 4.94 -5.77 -10.92
#